data_AF-A0A938QMS4-F1
#
_entry.id   AF-A0A938QMS4-F1
#
_cell.length_a   1.000
_cell.length_b   1.000
_cell.length_c   1.000
_cell.angle_alpha   90.00
_cell.angle_beta   90.00
_cell.angle_gamma   90.00
#
_symmetry.space_group_name_H-M   'P 1'
#
loop_
_entity.id
_entity.type
_entity.pdbx_description
1 polymer ?
#
loop_
_entity_poly.entity_id
_entity_poly.type
_entity_poly.pdbx_seq_one_letter_code
_entity_poly.pdbx_strand_id
1 'polypeptide(L)' 'MNISLARKIDGKKFMWDGAEYETRAQASQIMESYAKEGFEVKMFQEEDKYLVYSRRVAEVQSAG' A
#
# COMPACT_ATOMS: atom_id res chain seq x y z
N MET A 1 -3.17 17.39 8.13
CA MET A 1 -2.36 16.22 7.75
C MET A 1 -1.68 16.45 6.40
N ASN A 2 -0.36 16.25 6.29
CA ASN A 2 0.38 16.35 5.02
C ASN A 2 0.76 14.94 4.55
N ILE A 3 -0.16 14.26 3.87
CA ILE A 3 0.03 12.87 3.43
C ILE A 3 0.92 12.85 2.19
N SER A 4 2.00 12.07 2.24
CA SER A 4 2.87 11.86 1.08
C SER A 4 2.19 10.94 0.06
N LEU A 5 2.05 11.38 -1.19
CA LEU A 5 1.46 10.57 -2.28
C LEU A 5 2.25 9.28 -2.58
N ALA A 6 3.53 9.26 -2.24
CA ALA A 6 4.37 8.09 -2.40
C ALA A 6 5.33 7.95 -1.21
N ARG A 7 5.64 6.70 -0.86
CA ARG A 7 6.67 6.35 0.13
C ARG A 7 7.70 5.43 -0.49
N LYS A 8 8.96 5.61 -0.13
CA LYS A 8 10.06 4.71 -0.53
C LYS A 8 10.38 3.78 0.63
N ILE A 9 10.26 2.48 0.40
CA ILE A 9 10.37 1.42 1.40
C ILE A 9 11.29 0.36 0.80
N ASP A 10 12.41 0.07 1.45
CA ASP A 10 13.43 -0.88 0.94
C ASP A 10 13.84 -0.62 -0.50
N GLY A 11 14.01 0.66 -0.86
CA GLY A 11 14.35 1.07 -2.22
C GLY A 11 13.18 1.10 -3.21
N LYS A 12 12.03 0.49 -2.89
CA LYS A 12 10.85 0.41 -3.74
C LYS A 12 9.90 1.58 -3.48
N LYS A 13 9.26 2.10 -4.54
CA LYS A 13 8.24 3.16 -4.44
C LYS A 13 6.84 2.55 -4.33
N PHE A 14 6.11 2.93 -3.29
CA PHE A 14 4.71 2.61 -3.09
C PHE A 14 3.88 3.87 -3.20
N MET A 15 2.70 3.76 -3.79
CA MET A 15 1.76 4.86 -4.00
C MET A 15 0.63 4.76 -2.99
N TRP A 16 0.23 5.89 -2.42
CA TRP A 16 -0.98 5.95 -1.61
C TRP A 16 -2.21 5.69 -2.49
N ASP A 17 -3.17 4.95 -1.97
CA ASP A 17 -4.46 4.70 -2.64
C ASP A 17 -5.41 5.91 -2.64
N GLY A 18 -5.09 6.95 -1.86
CA GLY A 18 -5.88 8.17 -1.74
C GLY A 18 -6.99 8.08 -0.69
N ALA A 19 -7.04 6.99 0.08
CA ALA A 19 -8.03 6.76 1.12
C ALA A 19 -7.42 6.78 2.53
N GLU A 20 -8.22 7.26 3.48
CA GLU A 20 -7.91 7.28 4.91
C GLU A 20 -8.86 6.34 5.63
N TYR A 21 -8.32 5.39 6.37
CA TYR A 21 -9.09 4.40 7.11
C TYR A 21 -9.08 4.71 8.60
N GLU A 22 -10.22 4.58 9.27
CA GLU A 22 -10.33 4.93 10.69
C GLU A 22 -9.79 3.83 11.59
N THR A 23 -9.81 2.60 11.11
CA THR A 23 -9.37 1.43 11.87
C THR A 23 -8.36 0.61 11.09
N ARG A 24 -7.46 -0.04 11.83
CA ARG A 24 -6.54 -1.03 11.27
C ARG A 24 -7.27 -2.14 10.52
N ALA A 25 -8.45 -2.55 10.98
CA ALA A 25 -9.23 -3.62 10.36
C ALA A 25 -9.71 -3.22 8.95
N GLN A 26 -10.21 -2.00 8.77
CA GLN A 26 -10.58 -1.47 7.46
C GLN A 26 -9.38 -1.43 6.51
N ALA A 27 -8.25 -0.86 6.96
CA ALA A 27 -7.02 -0.83 6.15
C ALA A 27 -6.52 -2.24 5.78
N SER A 28 -6.56 -3.19 6.73
CA SER A 28 -6.16 -4.58 6.50
C SER A 28 -7.01 -5.27 5.43
N GLN A 29 -8.33 -5.06 5.44
CA GLN A 29 -9.22 -5.63 4.43
C GLN A 29 -8.87 -5.13 3.02
N ILE A 30 -8.52 -3.84 2.90
CA ILE A 30 -8.10 -3.24 1.62
C ILE A 30 -6.74 -3.76 1.18
N MET A 31 -5.80 -3.90 2.11
CA MET A 31 -4.50 -4.54 1.84
C MET A 31 -4.67 -5.96 1.28
N GLU A 32 -5.57 -6.76 1.85
CA GLU A 32 -5.83 -8.12 1.37
C GLU A 32 -6.38 -8.14 -0.06
N SER A 33 -7.27 -7.22 -0.42
CA SER A 33 -7.79 -7.09 -1.80
C SER A 33 -6.66 -6.78 -2.77
N TYR A 34 -5.84 -5.77 -2.50
CA TYR A 34 -4.70 -5.41 -3.36
C TYR A 34 -3.66 -6.53 -3.44
N ALA A 35 -3.40 -7.24 -2.33
CA ALA A 35 -2.48 -8.38 -2.35
C ALA A 35 -2.97 -9.50 -3.29
N LYS A 36 -4.28 -9.77 -3.32
CA LYS A 36 -4.89 -10.74 -4.27
C LYS A 36 -4.77 -10.29 -5.72
N GLU A 37 -4.71 -8.98 -5.97
CA GLU A 37 -4.48 -8.39 -7.29
C GLU A 37 -2.99 -8.33 -7.71
N GLY A 38 -2.09 -8.89 -6.89
CA GLY A 38 -0.64 -8.94 -7.19
C GLY A 38 0.12 -7.67 -6.80
N PHE A 39 -0.41 -6.87 -5.87
CA PHE A 39 0.29 -5.72 -5.32
C PHE A 39 1.05 -6.09 -4.05
N GLU A 40 2.27 -5.55 -3.90
CA GLU A 40 2.88 -5.40 -2.59
C GLU A 40 2.18 -4.24 -1.87
N VAL A 41 1.80 -4.45 -0.61
CA VAL A 41 1.07 -3.47 0.19
C VAL A 41 1.75 -3.19 1.53
N LYS A 42 1.65 -1.94 1.98
CA LYS A 42 2.17 -1.46 3.26
C LYS A 42 1.16 -0.51 3.90
N MET A 43 0.93 -0.67 5.19
CA MET A 43 0.07 0.21 5.97
C MET A 43 0.92 1.12 6.85
N PHE A 44 0.53 2.38 6.94
CA PHE A 44 1.12 3.36 7.84
C PHE A 44 0.01 3.97 8.69
N GLN A 45 0.27 4.11 9.98
CA GLN A 45 -0.56 4.93 10.85
C GLN A 45 0.00 6.34 10.86
N GLU A 46 -0.86 7.31 10.65
CA GLU A 46 -0.54 8.72 10.76
C GLU A 46 -1.64 9.36 11.61
N GLU A 47 -1.27 10.02 12.70
CA GLU A 47 -2.23 10.52 13.70
C GLU A 47 -3.21 9.40 14.13
N ASP A 48 -4.50 9.55 13.82
CA ASP A 48 -5.58 8.62 14.14
C ASP A 48 -6.12 7.86 12.91
N LYS A 49 -5.43 7.93 11.77
CA LYS A 49 -5.84 7.30 10.52
C LYS A 49 -4.80 6.29 10.04
N TYR A 50 -5.28 5.33 9.25
CA TYR A 50 -4.49 4.31 8.60
C TYR A 50 -4.49 4.55 7.09
N LEU A 51 -3.31 4.53 6.49
CA LEU A 51 -3.10 4.76 5.07
C LEU A 51 -2.56 3.49 4.43
N VAL A 52 -3.09 3.13 3.26
CA VAL A 52 -2.63 1.97 2.50
C VAL A 52 -1.81 2.44 1.30
N TYR A 53 -0.60 1.93 1.22
CA TYR A 53 0.31 2.18 0.12
C TYR A 53 0.53 0.88 -0.66
N SER A 54 0.34 0.93 -1.97
CA SER A 54 0.47 -0.25 -2.85
C SER A 54 1.50 -0.03 -3.95
N ARG A 55 2.04 -1.14 -4.45
CA ARG A 55 2.94 -1.19 -5.61
C ARG A 55 2.64 -2.43 -6.41
N ARG A 56 2.44 -2.30 -7.72
CA ARG A 56 2.29 -3.47 -8.59
C ARG A 56 3.61 -4.23 -8.65
N VAL A 57 3.57 -5.53 -8.37
CA VAL A 57 4.68 -6.43 -8.66
C VAL A 57 4.46 -6.89 -10.09
N ALA A 58 5.27 -6.38 -11.02
CA ALA A 58 5.36 -7.08 -12.30
C ALA A 58 5.92 -8.46 -11.98
N GLU A 59 5.18 -9.52 -12.28
CA GLU A 59 5.77 -10.84 -12.37
C GLU A 59 6.95 -10.70 -13.32
N VAL A 60 8.16 -10.84 -12.79
CA VAL A 60 9.33 -10.98 -13.64
C VAL A 60 9.10 -12.30 -14.35
N GLN A 61 8.51 -12.23 -15.56
CA GLN A 61 8.65 -13.30 -16.52
C GLN A 61 10.15 -13.40 -16.76
N SER A 62 10.80 -14.29 -16.01
CA SER A 62 12.10 -14.82 -16.37
C SER A 62 11.89 -15.44 -17.76
N ALA A 63 12.20 -14.67 -18.80
CA ALA A 63 12.40 -15.19 -20.13
C ALA A 63 13.57 -16.19 -20.02
N GLY A 64 13.22 -17.46 -19.92
CA GLY A 64 14.15 -18.58 -20.08
C GLY A 64 14.53 -18.76 -21.54
#